data_AF-A0A2G5SQN2-F1
#
_entry.id   AF-A0A2G5SQN2-F1
#
_cell.length_a   1.000
_cell.length_b   1.000
_cell.length_c   1.000
_cell.angle_alpha   90.00
_cell.angle_beta   90.00
_cell.angle_gamma   90.00
#
_symmetry.space_group_name_H-M   'P 1'
#
loop_
_entity.id
_entity.type
_entity.pdbx_description
1 polymer ?
#
loop_
_entity_poly.entity_id
_entity_poly.type
_entity_poly.pdbx_seq_one_letter_code
_entity_poly.pdbx_strand_id
1 'polypeptide(L)'
;MAEKVQRLGLSAGVDTDEARADFIRHYYDMDQIVLNEALFSKKPGKKAVAKLMLNSLKVDRGNSTIIIDPAKFYRIFHDKFIEITPALVVKHRKNVKCLTSSRTRAMQIAAYTTSYARFYLYDFMEKVGGENIFYADTDSIVYRIPEGEEDPLENNIGSFLGDLTSELSGEMLEFVALGPKTYCYKRIYE
;
A
#
# COMPACT_ATOMS: atom_id res chain seq x y z
N MET A 1 -8.30 10.38 3.67
CA MET A 1 -8.13 10.02 2.24
C MET A 1 -7.93 11.27 1.38
N ALA A 2 -8.83 12.26 1.47
CA ALA A 2 -8.73 13.55 0.78
C ALA A 2 -7.33 14.18 0.81
N GLU A 3 -6.70 14.27 1.99
CA GLU A 3 -5.36 14.88 2.07
C GLU A 3 -4.30 14.12 1.25
N LYS A 4 -4.37 12.79 1.15
CA LYS A 4 -3.43 12.03 0.29
C LYS A 4 -3.60 12.44 -1.18
N VAL A 5 -4.85 12.56 -1.64
CA VAL A 5 -5.19 12.93 -3.03
C VAL A 5 -4.79 14.37 -3.32
N GLN A 6 -5.13 15.31 -2.45
CA GLN A 6 -4.81 16.73 -2.63
C GLN A 6 -3.28 16.99 -2.62
N ARG A 7 -2.50 16.20 -1.88
CA ARG A 7 -1.03 16.32 -1.85
C ARG A 7 -0.32 15.62 -3.01
N LEU A 8 -1.04 14.81 -3.80
CA LEU A 8 -0.56 14.24 -5.05
C LEU A 8 -0.26 15.36 -6.06
N GLY A 9 -1.04 16.43 -6.01
CA GLY A 9 -1.17 17.37 -7.12
C GLY A 9 -2.18 16.85 -8.15
N LEU A 10 -2.56 17.70 -9.09
CA LEU A 10 -3.38 17.32 -10.23
C LEU A 10 -2.50 16.57 -11.25
N SER A 11 -3.07 15.57 -11.93
CA SER A 11 -2.41 14.83 -13.01
C SER A 11 -2.31 15.68 -14.28
N ALA A 12 -1.45 15.27 -15.21
CA ALA A 12 -1.40 15.83 -16.56
C ALA A 12 -2.77 15.62 -17.23
N GLY A 13 -3.40 16.69 -17.73
CA GLY A 13 -4.74 16.65 -18.33
C GLY A 13 -5.86 17.28 -17.49
N VAL A 14 -5.60 17.69 -16.25
CA VAL A 14 -6.55 18.42 -15.39
C VAL A 14 -6.09 19.88 -15.17
N ASP A 15 -5.74 20.53 -16.27
CA ASP A 15 -5.14 21.86 -16.26
C ASP A 15 -6.17 22.99 -16.34
N THR A 16 -7.37 22.71 -16.88
CA THR A 16 -8.48 23.67 -16.95
C THR A 16 -9.33 23.64 -15.68
N ASP A 17 -9.94 24.77 -15.34
CA ASP A 17 -10.81 24.88 -14.16
C ASP A 17 -12.05 23.98 -14.26
N GLU A 18 -12.56 23.77 -15.49
CA GLU A 18 -13.66 22.84 -15.78
C GLU A 18 -13.26 21.39 -15.50
N ALA A 19 -12.10 20.95 -16.01
CA ALA A 19 -11.60 19.59 -15.76
C ALA A 19 -11.34 19.35 -14.26
N ARG A 20 -10.89 20.38 -13.52
CA ARG A 20 -10.70 20.30 -12.07
C ARG A 20 -12.02 20.14 -11.32
N ALA A 21 -13.02 20.93 -11.68
CA ALA A 21 -14.34 20.85 -11.08
C ALA A 21 -14.97 19.47 -11.35
N ASP A 22 -14.86 18.97 -12.58
CA ASP A 22 -15.34 17.65 -12.97
C ASP A 22 -14.58 16.53 -12.23
N PHE A 23 -13.25 16.64 -12.10
CA PHE A 23 -12.45 15.69 -11.33
C PHE A 23 -12.88 15.63 -9.86
N ILE A 24 -13.06 16.79 -9.21
CA ILE A 24 -13.51 16.88 -7.81
C ILE A 24 -14.91 16.29 -7.66
N ARG A 25 -15.82 16.62 -8.58
CA ARG A 25 -17.18 16.10 -8.57
C ARG A 25 -17.20 14.58 -8.75
N HIS A 26 -16.45 14.06 -9.70
CA HIS A 26 -16.38 12.63 -9.97
C HIS A 26 -15.81 11.85 -8.77
N TYR A 27 -14.79 12.40 -8.10
CA TYR A 27 -14.24 11.81 -6.87
C TYR A 27 -15.26 11.77 -5.72
N TYR A 28 -16.14 12.77 -5.64
CA TYR A 28 -17.24 12.77 -4.69
C TYR A 28 -18.32 11.74 -5.08
N ASP A 29 -18.73 11.70 -6.34
CA ASP A 29 -19.78 10.79 -6.80
C ASP A 29 -19.37 9.31 -6.61
N MET A 30 -18.13 8.96 -6.94
CA MET A 30 -17.61 7.60 -6.84
C MET A 30 -17.24 7.19 -5.41
N ASP A 31 -16.46 8.01 -4.69
CA ASP A 31 -15.86 7.63 -3.42
C ASP A 31 -16.47 8.33 -2.20
N GLN A 32 -17.41 9.26 -2.42
CA GLN A 32 -17.99 10.13 -1.37
C GLN A 32 -16.91 10.92 -0.60
N ILE A 33 -15.81 11.24 -1.27
CA ILE A 33 -14.70 12.01 -0.72
C ILE A 33 -14.81 13.46 -1.19
N VAL A 34 -14.99 14.37 -0.23
CA VAL A 34 -14.98 15.81 -0.51
C VAL A 34 -13.54 16.28 -0.68
N LEU A 35 -13.21 16.79 -1.86
CA LEU A 35 -11.92 17.41 -2.16
C LEU A 35 -12.09 18.93 -2.19
N ASN A 36 -11.11 19.63 -1.63
CA ASN A 36 -11.00 21.09 -1.70
C ASN A 36 -9.92 21.46 -2.71
N GLU A 37 -10.34 22.19 -3.76
CA GLU A 37 -9.50 22.65 -4.86
C GLU A 37 -8.28 23.47 -4.38
N ALA A 38 -8.48 24.37 -3.41
CA ALA A 38 -7.43 25.26 -2.90
C ALA A 38 -6.29 24.52 -2.17
N LEU A 39 -6.48 23.25 -1.83
CA LEU A 39 -5.48 22.44 -1.11
C LEU A 39 -4.61 21.61 -2.04
N PHE A 40 -4.93 21.53 -3.34
CA PHE A 40 -4.12 20.80 -4.31
C PHE A 40 -2.73 21.40 -4.41
N SER A 41 -1.74 20.59 -4.04
CA SER A 41 -0.34 21.00 -4.09
C SER A 41 0.56 19.78 -4.03
N LYS A 42 1.48 19.65 -5.00
CA LYS A 42 2.45 18.55 -5.04
C LYS A 42 3.43 18.66 -3.86
N LYS A 43 3.15 17.92 -2.78
CA LYS A 43 3.94 17.95 -1.53
C LYS A 43 4.28 16.52 -1.11
N PRO A 44 5.41 15.96 -1.60
CA PRO A 44 5.72 14.54 -1.43
C PRO A 44 5.83 14.12 0.04
N GLY A 45 6.42 14.96 0.89
CA GLY A 45 6.51 14.69 2.34
C GLY A 45 5.14 14.60 3.03
N LYS A 46 4.22 15.54 2.75
CA LYS A 46 2.87 15.51 3.32
C LYS A 46 2.04 14.34 2.77
N LYS A 47 2.19 14.03 1.48
CA LYS A 47 1.60 12.82 0.87
C LYS A 47 2.10 11.56 1.59
N ALA A 48 3.39 11.47 1.88
CA ALA A 48 3.97 10.32 2.58
C ALA A 48 3.40 10.17 4.00
N VAL A 49 3.27 11.26 4.76
CA VAL A 49 2.65 11.25 6.10
C VAL A 49 1.17 10.83 6.03
N ALA A 50 0.40 11.42 5.11
CA ALA A 50 -1.01 11.05 4.93
C ALA A 50 -1.16 9.56 4.53
N LYS A 51 -0.32 9.05 3.62
CA LYS A 51 -0.28 7.63 3.23
C LYS A 51 0.09 6.75 4.42
N LEU A 52 1.08 7.16 5.24
CA LEU A 52 1.49 6.41 6.42
C LEU A 52 0.35 6.30 7.44
N MET A 53 -0.38 7.39 7.71
CA MET A 53 -1.52 7.37 8.63
C MET A 53 -2.63 6.43 8.15
N LEU A 54 -2.95 6.46 6.85
CA LEU A 54 -3.96 5.57 6.26
C LEU A 54 -3.56 4.09 6.33
N ASN A 55 -2.29 3.78 6.02
CA ASN A 55 -1.80 2.41 6.06
C ASN A 55 -1.64 1.90 7.50
N SER A 56 -1.32 2.78 8.45
CA SER A 56 -1.16 2.43 9.86
C SER A 56 -2.50 2.17 10.57
N LEU A 57 -3.61 2.65 10.01
CA LEU A 57 -4.96 2.30 10.49
C LEU A 57 -5.25 0.79 10.35
N LYS A 58 -4.58 0.11 9.41
CA LYS A 58 -4.84 -1.30 9.05
C LYS A 58 -3.91 -2.30 9.75
N VAL A 59 -2.80 -1.85 10.34
CA VAL A 59 -1.79 -2.75 10.91
C VAL A 59 -1.92 -2.76 12.43
N ASP A 60 -2.48 -3.86 12.96
CA ASP A 60 -2.31 -4.22 14.38
C ASP A 60 -0.84 -4.55 14.61
N ARG A 61 -0.03 -3.52 14.90
CA ARG A 61 1.34 -3.73 15.33
C ARG A 61 1.27 -4.32 16.72
N GLY A 62 1.64 -5.59 16.85
CA GLY A 62 2.03 -6.13 18.15
C GLY A 62 3.06 -5.18 18.78
N ASN A 63 2.80 -4.73 20.01
CA ASN A 63 3.67 -3.82 20.75
C ASN A 63 5.08 -4.41 20.84
N SER A 64 5.97 -3.98 19.95
CA SER A 64 7.39 -4.33 19.96
C SER A 64 8.13 -3.14 20.57
N THR A 65 8.71 -3.34 21.74
CA THR A 65 9.53 -2.31 22.38
C THR A 65 10.99 -2.59 22.08
N ILE A 66 11.65 -1.66 21.40
CA ILE A 66 13.11 -1.69 21.24
C ILE A 66 13.70 -1.18 22.54
N ILE A 67 14.54 -1.99 23.18
CA ILE A 67 15.18 -1.66 24.45
C ILE A 67 16.65 -1.43 24.16
N ILE A 68 17.05 -0.17 24.26
CA ILE A 68 18.44 0.28 24.03
C ILE A 68 19.14 0.50 25.38
N ASP A 69 18.37 0.68 26.46
CA ASP A 69 18.89 0.89 27.81
C ASP A 69 19.30 -0.45 28.47
N PRO A 70 20.58 -0.60 28.87
CA PRO A 70 21.08 -1.81 29.52
C PRO A 70 20.33 -2.13 30.82
N ALA A 71 19.96 -1.14 31.63
CA ALA A 71 19.29 -1.39 32.91
C ALA A 71 17.88 -1.97 32.71
N LYS A 72 17.14 -1.44 31.73
CA LYS A 72 15.83 -1.96 31.31
C LYS A 72 15.94 -3.36 30.69
N PHE A 73 17.03 -3.65 29.97
CA PHE A 73 17.31 -5.00 29.47
C PHE A 73 17.53 -6.00 30.62
N TYR A 74 18.41 -5.69 31.58
CA TYR A 74 18.69 -6.56 32.73
C TYR A 74 17.44 -6.86 33.56
N ARG A 75 16.56 -5.87 33.75
CA ARG A 75 15.26 -6.08 34.42
C ARG A 75 14.37 -7.10 33.74
N ILE A 76 14.35 -7.13 32.41
CA ILE A 76 13.54 -8.05 31.61
C ILE A 76 14.21 -9.42 31.53
N PHE A 77 15.54 -9.45 31.44
CA PHE A 77 16.32 -10.69 31.42
C PHE A 77 16.14 -11.52 32.70
N HIS A 78 15.98 -10.85 33.84
CA HIS A 78 15.75 -11.51 35.14
C HIS A 78 14.27 -11.67 35.50
N ASP A 79 13.34 -11.31 34.61
CA ASP A 79 11.92 -11.51 34.83
C ASP A 79 11.53 -12.97 34.55
N LYS A 80 11.13 -13.70 35.61
CA LYS A 80 10.76 -15.13 35.54
C LYS A 80 9.52 -15.40 34.68
N PHE A 81 8.77 -14.36 34.30
CA PHE A 81 7.60 -14.49 33.44
C PHE A 81 7.93 -14.35 31.95
N ILE A 82 9.20 -14.10 31.59
CA ILE A 82 9.64 -13.83 30.22
C ILE A 82 10.60 -14.94 29.76
N GLU A 83 10.25 -15.61 28.66
CA GLU A 83 11.04 -16.70 28.08
C GLU A 83 11.88 -16.14 26.91
N ILE A 84 13.21 -16.28 26.98
CA ILE A 84 14.15 -15.70 26.02
C ILE A 84 14.78 -16.84 25.18
N THR A 85 14.59 -16.81 23.86
CA THR A 85 15.19 -17.74 22.89
C THR A 85 16.46 -17.16 22.22
N PRO A 86 17.38 -17.98 21.67
CA PRO A 86 18.77 -17.60 21.31
C PRO A 86 18.95 -16.64 20.10
N ALA A 87 17.87 -16.13 19.52
CA ALA A 87 17.88 -14.84 18.84
C ALA A 87 16.95 -13.94 19.65
N LEU A 88 17.41 -12.75 20.08
CA LEU A 88 16.65 -11.86 20.96
C LEU A 88 15.36 -11.36 20.25
N VAL A 89 14.35 -12.23 20.23
CA VAL A 89 12.96 -11.95 19.96
C VAL A 89 12.31 -12.01 21.32
N VAL A 90 12.09 -10.84 21.93
CA VAL A 90 11.39 -10.74 23.21
C VAL A 90 9.93 -11.13 22.96
N LYS A 91 9.59 -12.41 23.14
CA LYS A 91 8.21 -12.87 23.17
C LYS A 91 7.61 -12.50 24.52
N HIS A 92 6.88 -11.39 24.56
CA HIS A 92 6.13 -10.99 25.74
C HIS A 92 4.99 -11.99 25.99
N ARG A 93 5.09 -12.79 27.06
CA ARG A 93 3.95 -13.57 27.56
C ARG A 93 2.96 -12.57 28.17
N LYS A 94 1.87 -12.30 27.44
CA LYS A 94 0.83 -11.36 27.89
C LYS A 94 0.27 -11.85 29.22
N ASN A 95 0.31 -10.97 30.22
CA ASN A 95 -0.43 -11.16 31.47
C ASN A 95 -1.92 -11.41 31.13
N VAL A 96 -2.60 -12.35 31.80
CA VAL A 96 -3.99 -12.72 31.44
C VAL A 96 -4.95 -11.51 31.51
N LYS A 97 -4.61 -10.49 32.31
CA LYS A 97 -5.32 -9.19 32.32
C LYS A 97 -5.12 -8.35 31.05
N CYS A 98 -3.98 -8.50 30.36
CA CYS A 98 -3.70 -7.95 29.01
C CYS A 98 -4.20 -8.85 27.86
N LEU A 99 -4.75 -10.03 28.16
CA LEU A 99 -5.55 -10.85 27.24
C LEU A 99 -7.03 -10.46 27.27
N THR A 100 -7.40 -9.40 28.00
CA THR A 100 -8.61 -8.68 27.62
C THR A 100 -8.42 -8.33 26.15
N SER A 101 -9.23 -8.94 25.27
CA SER A 101 -9.32 -8.50 23.89
C SER A 101 -9.40 -6.98 23.99
N SER A 102 -8.50 -6.26 23.31
CA SER A 102 -8.76 -4.84 23.15
C SER A 102 -10.10 -4.84 22.45
N ARG A 103 -11.20 -4.49 23.15
CA ARG A 103 -12.57 -4.53 22.61
C ARG A 103 -12.71 -3.73 21.31
N THR A 104 -11.69 -2.91 21.04
CA THR A 104 -11.45 -2.03 19.90
C THR A 104 -10.57 -2.61 18.78
N ARG A 105 -10.07 -3.86 18.85
CA ARG A 105 -9.29 -4.46 17.76
C ARG A 105 -10.21 -5.01 16.68
N ALA A 106 -10.29 -4.29 15.56
CA ALA A 106 -11.08 -4.67 14.40
C ALA A 106 -10.35 -5.67 13.49
N MET A 107 -9.95 -6.81 14.04
CA MET A 107 -9.23 -7.86 13.30
C MET A 107 -10.00 -8.34 12.07
N GLN A 108 -11.34 -8.38 12.16
CA GLN A 108 -12.22 -8.70 11.05
C GLN A 108 -12.08 -7.68 9.92
N ILE A 109 -12.05 -6.38 10.23
CA ILE A 109 -11.87 -5.32 9.23
C ILE A 109 -10.51 -5.47 8.55
N ALA A 110 -9.44 -5.75 9.30
CA ALA A 110 -8.12 -5.98 8.73
C ALA A 110 -8.12 -7.20 7.78
N ALA A 111 -8.71 -8.32 8.22
CA ALA A 111 -8.83 -9.54 7.41
C ALA A 111 -9.62 -9.29 6.11
N TYR A 112 -10.82 -8.70 6.21
CA TYR A 112 -11.62 -8.35 5.04
C TYR A 112 -10.85 -7.41 4.10
N THR A 113 -10.23 -6.36 4.64
CA THR A 113 -9.50 -5.39 3.82
C THR A 113 -8.36 -6.05 3.05
N THR A 114 -7.58 -6.95 3.68
CA THR A 114 -6.51 -7.66 2.98
C THR A 114 -7.06 -8.71 2.00
N SER A 115 -8.16 -9.38 2.33
CA SER A 115 -8.81 -10.32 1.40
C SER A 115 -9.35 -9.61 0.16
N TYR A 116 -10.06 -8.50 0.32
CA TYR A 116 -10.55 -7.69 -0.80
C TYR A 116 -9.39 -7.18 -1.66
N ALA A 117 -8.32 -6.66 -1.05
CA ALA A 117 -7.13 -6.24 -1.81
C ALA A 117 -6.55 -7.37 -2.68
N ARG A 118 -6.51 -8.61 -2.16
CA ARG A 118 -6.08 -9.78 -2.94
C ARG A 118 -7.05 -10.14 -4.06
N PHE A 119 -8.36 -10.05 -3.82
CA PHE A 119 -9.36 -10.27 -4.87
C PHE A 119 -9.23 -9.26 -6.00
N TYR A 120 -9.04 -7.96 -5.69
CA TYR A 120 -8.81 -6.94 -6.71
C TYR A 120 -7.55 -7.23 -7.53
N LEU A 121 -6.44 -7.56 -6.87
CA LEU A 121 -5.21 -7.92 -7.59
C LEU A 121 -5.42 -9.17 -8.47
N TYR A 122 -6.14 -10.16 -7.95
CA TYR A 122 -6.44 -11.38 -8.69
C TYR A 122 -7.32 -11.13 -9.93
N ASP A 123 -8.32 -10.25 -9.84
CA ASP A 123 -9.14 -9.82 -11.00
C ASP A 123 -8.27 -9.21 -12.11
N PHE A 124 -7.29 -8.37 -11.75
CA PHE A 124 -6.32 -7.84 -12.73
C PHE A 124 -5.42 -8.93 -13.30
N MET A 125 -5.00 -9.90 -12.49
CA MET A 125 -4.21 -11.05 -12.97
C MET A 125 -5.01 -11.92 -13.95
N GLU A 126 -6.31 -12.12 -13.73
CA GLU A 126 -7.17 -12.86 -14.65
C GLU A 126 -7.32 -12.15 -16.00
N LYS A 127 -7.45 -10.82 -16.00
CA LYS A 127 -7.50 -10.01 -17.24
C LYS A 127 -6.23 -10.09 -18.06
N VAL A 128 -5.07 -10.07 -17.39
CA VAL A 128 -3.75 -10.15 -18.05
C VAL A 128 -3.46 -11.53 -18.64
N GLY A 129 -3.99 -12.58 -18.02
CA GLY A 129 -3.66 -13.97 -18.36
C GLY A 129 -2.39 -14.44 -17.65
N GLY A 130 -2.45 -15.65 -17.09
CA GLY A 130 -1.38 -16.19 -16.23
C GLY A 130 -0.02 -16.33 -16.93
N GLU A 131 -0.03 -16.58 -18.24
CA GLU A 131 1.16 -16.72 -19.08
C GLU A 131 1.90 -15.40 -19.36
N ASN A 132 1.23 -14.26 -19.14
CA ASN A 132 1.79 -12.93 -19.39
C ASN A 132 2.29 -12.25 -18.10
N ILE A 133 2.03 -12.84 -16.94
CA ILE A 133 2.43 -12.28 -15.64
C ILE A 133 3.84 -12.73 -15.28
N PHE A 134 4.73 -11.77 -15.05
CA PHE A 134 6.07 -12.04 -14.54
C PHE A 134 6.16 -11.98 -13.01
N TYR A 135 5.42 -11.07 -12.39
CA TYR A 135 5.49 -10.84 -10.95
C TYR A 135 4.25 -10.12 -10.41
N ALA A 136 3.91 -10.37 -9.15
CA ALA A 136 2.90 -9.61 -8.42
C ALA A 136 3.30 -9.48 -6.94
N ASP A 137 3.09 -8.31 -6.36
CA ASP A 137 3.28 -8.07 -4.91
C ASP A 137 2.26 -7.06 -4.40
N THR A 138 1.43 -7.50 -3.44
CA THR A 138 0.48 -6.73 -2.62
C THR A 138 -0.56 -5.92 -3.40
N ASP A 139 -0.12 -4.93 -4.16
CA ASP A 139 -0.88 -3.95 -4.93
C ASP A 139 -0.22 -3.62 -6.28
N SER A 140 0.71 -4.45 -6.75
CA SER A 140 1.42 -4.28 -8.03
C SER A 140 1.43 -5.57 -8.85
N ILE A 141 1.39 -5.43 -10.16
CA ILE A 141 1.51 -6.50 -11.16
C ILE A 141 2.51 -6.08 -12.24
N VAL A 142 3.38 -6.99 -12.63
CA VAL A 142 4.33 -6.84 -13.73
C VAL A 142 4.01 -7.89 -14.77
N TYR A 143 3.71 -7.45 -15.98
CA TYR A 143 3.26 -8.30 -17.07
C TYR A 143 3.81 -7.85 -18.41
N ARG A 144 3.76 -8.74 -19.40
CA ARG A 144 4.01 -8.42 -20.82
C ARG A 144 2.69 -8.19 -21.55
N ILE A 145 2.75 -7.36 -22.57
CA ILE A 145 1.70 -7.23 -23.57
C ILE A 145 2.24 -7.92 -24.84
N PRO A 146 1.56 -8.96 -25.36
CA PRO A 146 1.97 -9.60 -26.61
C PRO A 146 1.99 -8.60 -27.78
N GLU A 147 2.90 -8.81 -28.73
CA GLU A 147 3.05 -7.91 -29.88
C GLU A 147 1.78 -7.90 -30.73
N GLY A 148 1.20 -6.71 -30.93
CA GLY A 148 -0.05 -6.52 -31.69
C GLY A 148 -1.34 -6.69 -30.87
N GLU A 149 -1.25 -6.92 -29.57
CA GLU A 149 -2.40 -6.91 -28.65
C GLU A 149 -2.53 -5.55 -27.93
N GLU A 150 -3.76 -5.21 -27.56
CA GLU A 150 -4.05 -4.04 -26.71
C GLU A 150 -3.74 -4.36 -25.24
N ASP A 151 -3.43 -3.34 -24.44
CA ASP A 151 -3.16 -3.53 -23.01
C ASP A 151 -4.45 -3.99 -22.29
N PRO A 152 -4.49 -5.21 -21.72
CA PRO A 152 -5.69 -5.72 -21.06
C PRO A 152 -6.11 -4.89 -19.83
N LEU A 153 -5.22 -4.06 -19.29
CA LEU A 153 -5.47 -3.20 -18.14
C LEU A 153 -5.57 -1.71 -18.50
N GLU A 154 -5.60 -1.32 -19.78
CA GLU A 154 -5.67 0.08 -20.20
C GLU A 154 -6.82 0.83 -19.53
N ASN A 155 -8.01 0.21 -19.52
CA ASN A 155 -9.23 0.77 -18.90
C ASN A 155 -9.22 0.74 -17.36
N ASN A 156 -8.23 0.09 -16.75
CA ASN A 156 -8.03 0.04 -15.30
C ASN A 156 -6.97 1.03 -14.82
N ILE A 157 -6.26 1.70 -15.73
CA ILE A 157 -5.28 2.73 -15.40
C ILE A 157 -5.99 4.07 -15.25
N GLY A 158 -5.76 4.76 -14.13
CA GLY A 158 -6.46 5.99 -13.83
C GLY A 158 -5.90 6.76 -12.64
N SER A 159 -6.58 7.85 -12.28
CA SER A 159 -6.20 8.76 -11.19
C SER A 159 -7.11 8.67 -9.96
N PHE A 160 -8.13 7.81 -10.01
CA PHE A 160 -9.09 7.64 -8.94
C PHE A 160 -8.64 6.59 -7.92
N LEU A 161 -9.39 6.48 -6.84
CA LEU A 161 -9.06 5.54 -5.78
C LEU A 161 -9.34 4.11 -6.23
N GLY A 162 -8.30 3.29 -6.29
CA GLY A 162 -8.41 1.87 -6.64
C GLY A 162 -7.98 1.58 -8.07
N ASP A 163 -7.85 2.63 -8.90
CA ASP A 163 -7.26 2.53 -10.22
C ASP A 163 -5.78 2.12 -10.12
N LEU A 164 -5.33 1.42 -11.15
CA LEU A 164 -3.92 1.15 -11.36
C LEU A 164 -3.24 2.43 -11.84
N THR A 165 -1.98 2.57 -11.49
CA THR A 165 -1.14 3.66 -11.98
C THR A 165 0.13 3.05 -12.55
N SER A 166 0.50 3.45 -13.77
CA SER A 166 1.78 3.05 -14.34
C SER A 166 2.92 3.67 -13.53
N GLU A 167 3.79 2.82 -12.96
CA GLU A 167 4.95 3.27 -12.18
C GLU A 167 6.13 3.69 -13.06
N LEU A 168 6.13 3.27 -14.33
CA LEU A 168 7.22 3.51 -15.27
C LEU A 168 6.78 4.55 -16.31
N SER A 169 7.60 5.58 -16.48
CA SER A 169 7.57 6.44 -17.65
C SER A 169 8.41 5.76 -18.74
N GLY A 170 7.76 5.17 -19.73
CA GLY A 170 8.39 4.42 -20.83
C GLY A 170 8.31 2.91 -20.68
N GLU A 171 8.99 2.19 -21.57
CA GLU A 171 8.88 0.73 -21.69
C GLU A 171 9.93 -0.03 -20.87
N MET A 172 9.50 -1.17 -20.31
CA MET A 172 10.38 -2.12 -19.65
C MET A 172 10.93 -3.10 -20.70
N LEU A 173 12.25 -3.13 -20.86
CA LEU A 173 12.92 -4.00 -21.84
C LEU A 173 13.16 -5.41 -21.31
N GLU A 174 13.58 -5.50 -20.05
CA GLU A 174 14.01 -6.74 -19.43
C GLU A 174 13.52 -6.77 -17.98
N PHE A 175 13.04 -7.93 -17.54
CA PHE A 175 12.64 -8.19 -16.17
C PHE A 175 13.20 -9.53 -15.71
N VAL A 176 13.81 -9.56 -14.52
CA VAL A 176 14.34 -10.78 -13.90
C VAL A 176 13.90 -10.83 -12.44
N ALA A 177 13.25 -11.91 -12.04
CA ALA A 177 12.93 -12.20 -10.65
C ALA A 177 13.60 -13.50 -10.20
N LEU A 178 14.29 -13.45 -9.05
CA LEU A 178 14.88 -14.63 -8.40
C LEU A 178 13.92 -15.25 -7.37
N GLY A 179 12.93 -14.48 -6.92
CA GLY A 179 11.94 -14.91 -5.95
C GLY A 179 11.14 -13.72 -5.41
N PRO A 180 10.28 -13.96 -4.40
CA PRO A 180 9.52 -12.91 -3.76
C PRO A 180 10.42 -11.77 -3.28
N LYS A 181 10.07 -10.54 -3.66
CA LYS A 181 10.75 -9.28 -3.31
C LYS A 181 12.22 -9.20 -3.74
N THR A 182 12.62 -10.03 -4.71
CA THR A 182 13.98 -10.07 -5.24
C THR A 182 13.93 -10.08 -6.77
N TYR A 183 13.93 -8.88 -7.37
CA TYR A 183 13.84 -8.70 -8.80
C TYR A 183 14.63 -7.47 -9.28
N CYS A 184 14.93 -7.43 -10.57
CA CYS A 184 15.60 -6.32 -11.26
C CYS A 184 14.94 -6.14 -12.64
N TYR A 185 14.96 -4.91 -13.15
CA TYR A 185 14.45 -4.60 -14.48
C TYR A 185 15.29 -3.51 -15.16
N LYS A 186 15.22 -3.49 -16.49
CA LYS A 186 15.86 -2.50 -17.34
C LYS A 186 14.79 -1.74 -18.10
N ARG A 187 14.94 -0.42 -18.20
CA ARG A 187 14.01 0.47 -18.90
C ARG A 187 14.73 1.46 -19.80
N ILE A 188 14.02 1.97 -20.79
CA ILE A 188 14.43 3.16 -21.55
C ILE A 188 13.86 4.39 -20.85
N TYR A 189 14.66 5.44 -20.73
CA TYR A 189 14.16 6.76 -20.33
C TYR A 189 13.80 7.51 -21.60
N GLU A 190 12.53 7.89 -21.73
CA GLU A 190 12.11 8.94 -22.68
C GLU A 190 12.35 10.33 -22.10
#